data_AF-A0A538PW58-F1
#
_entry.id   AF-A0A538PW58-F1
#
_cell.length_a   1.000
_cell.length_b   1.000
_cell.length_c   1.000
_cell.angle_alpha   90.00
_cell.angle_beta   90.00
_cell.angle_gamma   90.00
#
_symmetry.space_group_name_H-M   'P 1'
#
loop_
_entity.id
_entity.type
_entity.pdbx_description
1 polymer ?
#
loop_
_entity_poly.entity_id
_entity_poly.type
_entity_poly.pdbx_seq_one_letter_code
_entity_poly.pdbx_strand_id
1 'polypeptide(L)'
;MTWRARAAAVRPALAALVALVLFAVRPAAAAPRLEPVAHTGRIAVLAEPGLERIAQQLADGGERALRDIAADLTDLPTPRAIEVHLVRDAEDLASVAPAGRGAPRWAVGVAYPDLGVIGIAARRGAQIIDTESTLRHELAHIALGAALGARAPHWLHEGFAYQHSAELSWDRMETLTGMAWSHNIIPLDELDATFPRDELPASRAYAEAYDFVGYLSRRGRWEDPSDDGDRWPFRRFLREIGHGADLDRAATLAFGKPLHALFDEWRGDLGGRYLLMPLGLLGAFAWILCALLLGLAWWRRRRQNRRRLAQWDLEERLRRSSEPGSQVNVPPYVPWPGEDPLGHEPEDDDRPTGGPRWIN
;
A
#
# COMPACT_ATOMS: atom_id res chain seq x y z
N MET A 1 73.01 37.72 23.73
CA MET A 1 72.55 37.76 22.33
C MET A 1 72.80 36.38 21.74
N THR A 2 71.93 35.37 21.89
CA THR A 2 70.62 35.06 21.26
C THR A 2 70.67 34.75 19.74
N TRP A 3 69.96 33.66 19.37
CA TRP A 3 69.52 33.15 18.04
C TRP A 3 70.49 32.23 17.27
N ARG A 4 70.29 30.90 17.09
CA ARG A 4 69.21 29.99 16.59
C ARG A 4 69.14 29.81 15.04
N ALA A 5 69.02 28.52 14.67
CA ALA A 5 68.34 27.93 13.50
C ALA A 5 69.21 27.66 12.24
N ARG A 6 69.09 26.56 11.47
CA ARG A 6 68.02 25.57 11.26
C ARG A 6 68.62 24.22 10.84
N ALA A 7 68.28 23.14 11.54
CA ALA A 7 68.31 21.78 11.01
C ALA A 7 67.07 21.07 11.53
N ALA A 8 65.99 21.04 10.75
CA ALA A 8 64.81 20.26 11.09
C ALA A 8 63.94 20.02 9.84
N ALA A 9 63.33 18.85 9.83
CA ALA A 9 62.13 18.47 9.08
C ALA A 9 62.31 17.91 7.66
N VAL A 10 62.80 16.67 7.55
CA VAL A 10 62.42 15.78 6.43
C VAL A 10 61.87 14.42 6.91
N ARG A 11 61.67 14.22 8.22
CA ARG A 11 61.24 12.92 8.77
C ARG A 11 59.76 12.70 9.16
N PRO A 12 58.79 13.66 9.13
CA PRO A 12 57.41 13.34 9.47
C PRO A 12 56.50 13.00 8.26
N ALA A 13 56.91 13.29 7.02
CA ALA A 13 56.03 13.16 5.86
C ALA A 13 55.78 11.69 5.42
N LEU A 14 56.77 10.81 5.58
CA LEU A 14 56.64 9.41 5.17
C LEU A 14 55.76 8.59 6.12
N ALA A 15 55.82 8.88 7.42
CA ALA A 15 55.02 8.18 8.44
C ALA A 15 53.53 8.54 8.37
N ALA A 16 53.22 9.80 8.02
CA ALA A 16 51.85 10.25 7.80
C ALA A 16 51.24 9.62 6.54
N LEU A 17 52.03 9.42 5.47
CA LEU A 17 51.55 8.78 4.24
C LEU A 17 51.26 7.29 4.44
N VAL A 18 52.09 6.57 5.20
CA VAL A 18 51.88 5.14 5.52
C VAL A 18 50.70 4.96 6.47
N ALA A 19 50.50 5.86 7.44
CA ALA A 19 49.34 5.84 8.33
C ALA A 19 48.02 6.16 7.59
N LEU A 20 48.05 7.03 6.57
CA LEU A 20 46.88 7.34 5.74
C LEU A 20 46.52 6.19 4.78
N VAL A 21 47.52 5.46 4.26
CA VAL A 21 47.31 4.27 3.42
C VAL A 21 46.82 3.07 4.26
N LEU A 22 47.26 2.95 5.52
CA LEU A 22 46.78 1.89 6.43
C LEU A 22 45.35 2.13 6.97
N PHE A 23 44.85 3.36 6.97
CA PHE A 23 43.45 3.66 7.32
C PHE A 23 42.46 3.55 6.14
N ALA A 24 42.97 3.45 4.91
CA ALA A 24 42.14 3.34 3.70
C ALA A 24 41.89 1.88 3.27
N VAL A 25 42.62 0.91 3.83
CA VAL A 25 42.31 -0.51 3.65
C VAL A 25 41.27 -0.89 4.68
N ARG A 26 39.98 -0.62 4.38
CA ARG A 26 38.91 -1.38 5.03
C ARG A 26 39.21 -2.86 4.78
N PRO A 27 39.35 -3.71 5.81
CA PRO A 27 39.42 -5.15 5.56
C PRO A 27 38.20 -5.50 4.71
N ALA A 28 38.40 -6.25 3.63
CA ALA A 28 37.27 -6.84 2.92
C ALA A 28 36.44 -7.53 3.98
N ALA A 29 35.21 -7.05 4.20
CA ALA A 29 34.32 -7.67 5.16
C ALA A 29 34.25 -9.15 4.76
N ALA A 30 34.59 -10.04 5.70
CA ALA A 30 34.46 -11.46 5.44
C ALA A 30 33.01 -11.72 5.03
N ALA A 31 32.80 -12.51 3.97
CA ALA A 31 31.46 -12.85 3.52
C ALA A 31 30.64 -13.34 4.71
N PRO A 32 29.36 -12.93 4.84
CA PRO A 32 28.55 -13.32 5.96
C PRO A 32 28.47 -14.83 6.02
N ARG A 33 28.66 -15.37 7.21
CA ARG A 33 28.49 -16.80 7.47
C ARG A 33 27.01 -17.07 7.63
N LEU A 34 26.44 -17.83 6.70
CA LEU A 34 25.07 -18.32 6.79
C LEU A 34 25.06 -19.68 7.47
N GLU A 35 24.13 -19.87 8.39
CA GLU A 35 23.89 -21.14 9.07
C GLU A 35 22.46 -21.63 8.76
N PRO A 36 22.22 -22.94 8.63
CA PRO A 36 20.86 -23.46 8.51
C PRO A 36 20.06 -23.13 9.78
N VAL A 37 18.98 -22.37 9.63
CA VAL A 37 18.19 -21.89 10.78
C VAL A 37 16.79 -22.47 10.79
N ALA A 38 16.11 -22.52 9.64
CA ALA A 38 14.72 -22.95 9.56
C ALA A 38 14.46 -23.78 8.31
N HIS A 39 13.48 -24.67 8.37
CA HIS A 39 13.06 -25.50 7.25
C HIS A 39 11.58 -25.86 7.37
N THR A 40 10.79 -25.50 6.36
CA THR A 40 9.36 -25.81 6.29
C THR A 40 9.01 -26.25 4.87
N GLY A 41 8.58 -27.51 4.72
CA GLY A 41 8.19 -28.08 3.43
C GLY A 41 9.35 -28.12 2.45
N ARG A 42 9.28 -27.29 1.39
CA ARG A 42 10.33 -27.16 0.38
C ARG A 42 11.29 -26.00 0.63
N ILE A 43 11.02 -25.16 1.63
CA ILE A 43 11.77 -23.94 1.90
C ILE A 43 12.77 -24.20 3.03
N ALA A 44 14.07 -24.14 2.71
CA ALA A 44 15.16 -24.13 3.69
C ALA A 44 15.74 -22.72 3.77
N VAL A 45 15.92 -22.18 4.98
CA VAL A 45 16.46 -20.83 5.20
C VAL A 45 17.80 -20.92 5.90
N LEU A 46 18.83 -20.43 5.23
CA LEU A 46 20.15 -20.18 5.81
C LEU A 46 20.27 -18.70 6.10
N ALA A 47 20.64 -18.34 7.32
CA ALA A 47 20.65 -16.95 7.76
C ALA A 47 21.90 -16.58 8.53
N GLU A 48 22.23 -15.30 8.54
CA GLU A 48 23.21 -14.76 9.48
C GLU A 48 22.74 -14.91 10.93
N PRO A 49 23.67 -15.11 11.90
CA PRO A 49 23.35 -15.09 13.32
C PRO A 49 22.59 -13.82 13.73
N GLY A 50 21.55 -13.99 14.54
CA GLY A 50 20.66 -12.91 14.99
C GLY A 50 19.48 -12.60 14.07
N LEU A 51 19.28 -13.37 12.99
CA LEU A 51 18.10 -13.26 12.10
C LEU A 51 17.13 -14.44 12.27
N GLU A 52 17.23 -15.20 13.36
CA GLU A 52 16.56 -16.49 13.51
C GLU A 52 15.03 -16.38 13.46
N ARG A 53 14.49 -15.33 14.09
CA ARG A 53 13.06 -15.05 14.06
C ARG A 53 12.55 -14.77 12.64
N ILE A 54 13.30 -13.97 11.87
CA ILE A 54 12.93 -13.64 10.48
C ILE A 54 13.05 -14.89 9.62
N ALA A 55 14.12 -15.67 9.77
CA ALA A 55 14.32 -16.91 9.05
C ALA A 55 13.17 -17.91 9.26
N GLN A 56 12.71 -18.08 10.51
CA GLN A 56 11.56 -18.93 10.81
C GLN A 56 10.28 -18.41 10.16
N GLN A 57 10.03 -17.09 10.21
CA GLN A 57 8.88 -16.46 9.54
C GLN A 57 8.90 -16.70 8.02
N LEU A 58 10.08 -16.57 7.39
CA LEU A 58 10.26 -16.80 5.96
C LEU A 58 10.04 -18.27 5.58
N ALA A 59 10.53 -19.23 6.38
CA ALA A 59 10.27 -20.65 6.12
C ALA A 59 8.76 -20.95 6.14
N ASP A 60 8.07 -20.51 7.20
CA ASP A 60 6.65 -20.79 7.38
C ASP A 60 5.76 -20.06 6.36
N GLY A 61 6.06 -18.79 6.10
CA GLY A 61 5.38 -17.95 5.12
C GLY A 61 5.64 -18.40 3.69
N GLY A 62 6.88 -18.78 3.38
CA GLY A 62 7.32 -19.17 2.05
C GLY A 62 6.61 -20.41 1.52
N GLU A 63 6.45 -21.45 2.33
CA GLU A 63 5.76 -22.66 1.88
C GLU A 63 4.25 -22.43 1.68
N ARG A 64 3.63 -21.50 2.42
CA ARG A 64 2.26 -21.04 2.13
C ARG A 64 2.19 -20.28 0.81
N ALA A 65 3.06 -19.28 0.65
CA ALA A 65 3.14 -18.47 -0.56
C ALA A 65 3.39 -19.32 -1.82
N LEU A 66 4.28 -20.29 -1.74
CA LEU A 66 4.59 -21.20 -2.85
C LEU A 66 3.38 -22.04 -3.26
N ARG A 67 2.51 -22.44 -2.32
CA ARG A 67 1.25 -23.12 -2.67
C ARG A 67 0.28 -22.20 -3.38
N ASP A 68 0.14 -20.96 -2.92
CA ASP A 68 -0.74 -19.98 -3.56
C ASP A 68 -0.27 -19.65 -4.98
N ILE A 69 1.04 -19.50 -5.18
CA ILE A 69 1.65 -19.32 -6.50
C ILE A 69 1.45 -20.56 -7.39
N ALA A 70 1.67 -21.76 -6.84
CA ALA A 70 1.53 -23.00 -7.59
C ALA A 70 0.09 -23.26 -8.08
N ALA A 71 -0.92 -22.65 -7.45
CA ALA A 71 -2.31 -22.76 -7.91
C ALA A 71 -2.52 -22.20 -9.33
N ASP A 72 -1.67 -21.27 -9.77
CA ASP A 72 -1.71 -20.73 -11.14
C ASP A 72 -0.87 -21.52 -12.15
N LEU A 73 -0.03 -22.44 -11.66
CA LEU A 73 0.93 -23.22 -12.43
C LEU A 73 0.59 -24.72 -12.41
N THR A 74 -0.68 -25.05 -12.21
CA THR A 74 -1.16 -26.44 -12.17
C THR A 74 -0.76 -27.21 -13.44
N ASP A 75 -0.33 -28.45 -13.26
CA ASP A 75 0.16 -29.36 -14.31
C ASP A 75 1.49 -28.95 -14.99
N LEU A 76 2.19 -27.94 -14.45
CA LEU A 76 3.53 -27.54 -14.90
C LEU A 76 4.64 -28.02 -13.94
N PRO A 77 5.90 -28.06 -14.39
CA PRO A 77 7.02 -28.38 -13.51
C PRO A 77 7.10 -27.42 -12.32
N THR A 78 7.39 -27.94 -11.14
CA THR A 78 7.48 -27.17 -9.89
C THR A 78 8.84 -27.33 -9.22
N PRO A 79 9.31 -26.31 -8.48
CA PRO A 79 10.54 -26.42 -7.72
C PRO A 79 10.40 -27.47 -6.62
N ARG A 80 11.41 -28.35 -6.50
CA ARG A 80 11.42 -29.46 -5.52
C ARG A 80 12.02 -29.06 -4.18
N ALA A 81 12.97 -28.15 -4.19
CA ALA A 81 13.63 -27.59 -3.03
C ALA A 81 14.00 -26.14 -3.34
N ILE A 82 13.89 -25.28 -2.33
CA ILE A 82 14.24 -23.87 -2.43
C ILE A 82 15.09 -23.50 -1.22
N GLU A 83 16.27 -22.96 -1.48
CA GLU A 83 17.19 -22.46 -0.47
C GLU A 83 17.11 -20.93 -0.42
N VAL A 84 16.88 -20.38 0.76
CA VAL A 84 16.77 -18.93 1.00
C VAL A 84 17.96 -18.47 1.83
N HIS A 85 18.80 -17.62 1.25
CA HIS A 85 19.93 -16.97 1.90
C HIS A 85 19.47 -15.63 2.47
N LEU A 86 19.31 -15.56 3.78
CA LEU A 86 18.90 -14.36 4.49
C LEU A 86 20.12 -13.62 5.07
N VAL A 87 20.39 -12.45 4.50
CA VAL A 87 21.44 -11.53 4.96
C VAL A 87 20.86 -10.33 5.68
N ARG A 88 21.70 -9.69 6.50
CA ARG A 88 21.33 -8.51 7.26
C ARG A 88 21.19 -7.30 6.35
N ASP A 89 22.18 -7.04 5.49
CA ASP A 89 22.18 -5.89 4.58
C ASP A 89 22.21 -6.33 3.11
N ALA A 90 21.54 -5.56 2.25
CA ALA A 90 21.52 -5.76 0.81
C ALA A 90 22.91 -5.72 0.17
N GLU A 91 23.87 -5.00 0.76
CA GLU A 91 25.27 -4.98 0.30
C GLU A 91 25.92 -6.37 0.30
N ASP A 92 25.44 -7.28 1.15
CA ASP A 92 26.01 -8.62 1.30
C ASP A 92 25.42 -9.66 0.34
N LEU A 93 24.31 -9.36 -0.36
CA LEU A 93 23.61 -10.31 -1.24
C LEU A 93 24.52 -10.93 -2.31
N ALA A 94 25.40 -10.12 -2.91
CA ALA A 94 26.32 -10.61 -3.93
C ALA A 94 27.36 -11.59 -3.38
N SER A 95 27.69 -11.49 -2.09
CA SER A 95 28.69 -12.36 -1.44
C SER A 95 28.14 -13.73 -1.05
N VAL A 96 26.81 -13.84 -0.87
CA VAL A 96 26.10 -15.08 -0.58
C VAL A 96 25.41 -15.67 -1.82
N ALA A 97 25.56 -15.05 -2.98
CA ALA A 97 25.03 -15.57 -4.22
C ALA A 97 25.70 -16.90 -4.60
N PRO A 98 25.00 -17.80 -5.32
CA PRO A 98 25.62 -18.98 -5.90
C PRO A 98 26.86 -18.62 -6.73
N ALA A 99 27.84 -19.54 -6.75
CA ALA A 99 29.13 -19.31 -7.39
C ALA A 99 28.97 -18.83 -8.85
N GLY A 100 29.56 -17.67 -9.15
CA GLY A 100 29.57 -17.09 -10.50
C GLY A 100 28.31 -16.33 -10.92
N ARG A 101 27.29 -16.18 -10.05
CA ARG A 101 26.07 -15.43 -10.39
C ARG A 101 26.13 -13.95 -9.98
N GLY A 102 26.62 -13.66 -8.78
CA GLY A 102 26.57 -12.31 -8.18
C GLY A 102 25.13 -11.82 -7.97
N ALA A 103 24.96 -10.60 -7.47
CA ALA A 103 23.64 -9.98 -7.30
C ALA A 103 23.69 -8.51 -7.75
N PRO A 104 22.59 -7.96 -8.30
CA PRO A 104 22.53 -6.54 -8.63
C PRO A 104 22.70 -5.67 -7.38
N ARG A 105 23.44 -4.56 -7.49
CA ARG A 105 23.75 -3.70 -6.32
C ARG A 105 22.54 -3.03 -5.70
N TRP A 106 21.47 -2.86 -6.47
CA TRP A 106 20.19 -2.28 -6.05
C TRP A 106 19.19 -3.35 -5.63
N ALA A 107 19.53 -4.64 -5.62
CA ALA A 107 18.63 -5.73 -5.25
C ALA A 107 18.46 -5.82 -3.74
N VAL A 108 17.23 -6.00 -3.27
CA VAL A 108 16.90 -6.38 -1.87
C VAL A 108 16.45 -7.83 -1.76
N GLY A 109 16.02 -8.40 -2.90
CA GLY A 109 15.80 -9.81 -3.14
C GLY A 109 16.41 -10.19 -4.49
N VAL A 110 16.78 -11.45 -4.67
CA VAL A 110 17.25 -11.99 -5.96
C VAL A 110 16.94 -13.48 -6.06
N ALA A 111 16.33 -13.90 -7.15
CA ALA A 111 16.05 -15.30 -7.46
C ALA A 111 17.05 -15.88 -8.48
N TYR A 112 17.42 -17.15 -8.26
CA TYR A 112 18.15 -17.98 -9.21
C TYR A 112 17.30 -19.23 -9.54
N PRO A 113 16.32 -19.12 -10.48
CA PRO A 113 15.30 -20.14 -10.72
C PRO A 113 15.85 -21.53 -11.05
N ASP A 114 16.93 -21.60 -11.83
CA ASP A 114 17.55 -22.85 -12.25
C ASP A 114 18.31 -23.57 -11.13
N LEU A 115 18.61 -22.85 -10.03
CA LEU A 115 19.27 -23.40 -8.85
C LEU A 115 18.30 -23.59 -7.66
N GLY A 116 17.09 -23.02 -7.74
CA GLY A 116 16.17 -22.97 -6.59
C GLY A 116 16.75 -22.17 -5.42
N VAL A 117 17.53 -21.12 -5.69
CA VAL A 117 18.13 -20.29 -4.63
C VAL A 117 17.52 -18.90 -4.65
N ILE A 118 17.25 -18.34 -3.48
CA ILE A 118 16.79 -16.96 -3.30
C ILE A 118 17.73 -16.26 -2.30
N GLY A 119 18.19 -15.06 -2.62
CA GLY A 119 18.83 -14.16 -1.65
C GLY A 119 17.85 -13.09 -1.18
N ILE A 120 17.78 -12.82 0.13
CA ILE A 120 16.94 -11.76 0.71
C ILE A 120 17.73 -10.97 1.75
N ALA A 121 17.60 -9.64 1.72
CA ALA A 121 18.15 -8.76 2.72
C ALA A 121 17.08 -8.25 3.69
N ALA A 122 17.40 -8.23 4.99
CA ALA A 122 16.50 -7.69 6.01
C ALA A 122 16.44 -6.14 6.02
N ARG A 123 17.49 -5.48 5.55
CA ARG A 123 17.53 -4.01 5.41
C ARG A 123 18.42 -3.58 4.24
N ARG A 124 18.27 -2.32 3.83
CA ARG A 124 19.21 -1.58 2.99
C ARG A 124 19.60 -0.29 3.70
N GLY A 125 20.83 -0.21 4.20
CA GLY A 125 21.26 0.95 4.99
C GLY A 125 20.31 1.16 6.18
N ALA A 126 19.63 2.30 6.25
CA ALA A 126 18.67 2.61 7.31
C ALA A 126 17.25 2.06 7.06
N GLN A 127 16.95 1.60 5.85
CA GLN A 127 15.61 1.13 5.46
C GLN A 127 15.42 -0.34 5.82
N ILE A 128 14.40 -0.65 6.62
CA ILE A 128 13.97 -2.03 6.86
C ILE A 128 13.18 -2.51 5.64
N ILE A 129 13.47 -3.72 5.18
CA ILE A 129 12.79 -4.33 4.03
C ILE A 129 11.67 -5.26 4.54
N ASP A 130 10.55 -5.26 3.83
CA ASP A 130 9.52 -6.28 4.01
C ASP A 130 10.00 -7.59 3.38
N THR A 131 10.65 -8.42 4.20
CA THR A 131 11.22 -9.68 3.75
C THR A 131 10.16 -10.70 3.31
N GLU A 132 8.93 -10.62 3.83
CA GLU A 132 7.85 -11.54 3.45
C GLU A 132 7.32 -11.21 2.05
N SER A 133 7.05 -9.92 1.78
CA SER A 133 6.67 -9.46 0.44
C SER A 133 7.78 -9.75 -0.58
N THR A 134 9.03 -9.46 -0.22
CA THR A 134 10.21 -9.76 -1.06
C THR A 134 10.29 -11.26 -1.35
N LEU A 135 10.15 -12.13 -0.34
CA LEU A 135 10.15 -13.58 -0.53
C LEU A 135 9.05 -14.04 -1.49
N ARG A 136 7.84 -13.50 -1.38
CA ARG A 136 6.73 -13.84 -2.28
C ARG A 136 7.04 -13.47 -3.73
N HIS A 137 7.66 -12.31 -3.94
CA HIS A 137 8.12 -11.87 -5.26
C HIS A 137 9.16 -12.86 -5.82
N GLU A 138 10.23 -13.14 -5.07
CA GLU A 138 11.29 -14.05 -5.53
C GLU A 138 10.80 -15.50 -5.72
N LEU A 139 9.89 -15.99 -4.87
CA LEU A 139 9.28 -17.31 -5.04
C LEU A 139 8.48 -17.41 -6.33
N ALA A 140 7.83 -16.33 -6.76
CA ALA A 140 7.10 -16.31 -8.02
C ALA A 140 8.05 -16.42 -9.21
N HIS A 141 9.24 -15.79 -9.15
CA HIS A 141 10.30 -15.98 -10.14
C HIS A 141 10.81 -17.42 -10.18
N ILE A 142 11.08 -18.03 -9.01
CA ILE A 142 11.48 -19.45 -8.93
C ILE A 142 10.41 -20.36 -9.54
N ALA A 143 9.14 -20.16 -9.15
CA ALA A 143 8.04 -21.02 -9.58
C ALA A 143 7.75 -20.88 -11.08
N LEU A 144 7.67 -19.65 -11.59
CA LEU A 144 7.45 -19.40 -13.02
C LEU A 144 8.64 -19.88 -13.86
N GLY A 145 9.86 -19.64 -13.39
CA GLY A 145 11.07 -20.12 -14.06
C GLY A 145 11.15 -21.64 -14.14
N ALA A 146 10.71 -22.36 -13.09
CA ALA A 146 10.60 -23.81 -13.13
C ALA A 146 9.52 -24.25 -14.16
N ALA A 147 8.39 -23.56 -14.19
CA ALA A 147 7.24 -23.95 -14.99
C ALA A 147 7.43 -23.67 -16.51
N LEU A 148 8.00 -22.51 -16.86
CA LEU A 148 8.09 -22.03 -18.25
C LEU A 148 9.53 -22.06 -18.78
N GLY A 149 10.53 -22.00 -17.90
CA GLY A 149 11.94 -21.85 -18.30
C GLY A 149 12.17 -20.57 -19.10
N ALA A 150 13.06 -20.62 -20.09
CA ALA A 150 13.37 -19.48 -20.96
C ALA A 150 12.23 -19.07 -21.92
N ARG A 151 11.05 -19.69 -21.82
CA ARG A 151 9.88 -19.35 -22.66
C ARG A 151 9.08 -18.18 -22.11
N ALA A 152 9.26 -17.86 -20.82
CA ALA A 152 8.64 -16.70 -20.22
C ALA A 152 9.44 -15.44 -20.57
N PRO A 153 8.82 -14.45 -21.25
CA PRO A 153 9.46 -13.15 -21.43
C PRO A 153 9.58 -12.43 -20.07
N HIS A 154 10.49 -11.46 -19.98
CA HIS A 154 10.74 -10.69 -18.75
C HIS A 154 9.49 -9.99 -18.23
N TRP A 155 8.68 -9.40 -19.12
CA TRP A 155 7.42 -8.75 -18.67
C TRP A 155 6.46 -9.73 -17.99
N LEU A 156 6.47 -11.00 -18.39
CA LEU A 156 5.62 -12.01 -17.76
C LEU A 156 6.20 -12.42 -16.40
N HIS A 157 7.53 -12.56 -16.29
CA HIS A 157 8.21 -12.77 -15.01
C HIS A 157 7.87 -11.68 -14.00
N GLU A 158 8.11 -10.43 -14.37
CA GLU A 158 7.91 -9.28 -13.48
C GLU A 158 6.44 -9.06 -13.12
N GLY A 159 5.56 -9.12 -14.13
CA GLY A 159 4.13 -8.96 -13.89
C GLY A 159 3.59 -10.08 -13.00
N PHE A 160 3.97 -11.34 -13.24
CA PHE A 160 3.55 -12.48 -12.42
C PHE A 160 4.05 -12.36 -10.98
N ALA A 161 5.32 -11.98 -10.79
CA ALA A 161 5.90 -11.80 -9.47
C ALA A 161 5.17 -10.73 -8.65
N TYR A 162 4.82 -9.59 -9.27
CA TYR A 162 4.05 -8.55 -8.59
C TYR A 162 2.59 -8.93 -8.31
N GLN A 163 1.96 -9.78 -9.13
CA GLN A 163 0.62 -10.30 -8.82
C GLN A 163 0.62 -11.10 -7.51
N HIS A 164 1.72 -11.76 -7.17
CA HIS A 164 1.84 -12.59 -5.97
C HIS A 164 2.51 -11.91 -4.77
N SER A 165 3.25 -10.81 -4.94
CA SER A 165 3.92 -10.11 -3.83
C SER A 165 2.99 -9.18 -3.02
N ALA A 166 1.76 -8.90 -3.50
CA ALA A 166 0.81 -7.98 -2.87
C ALA A 166 1.33 -6.53 -2.67
N GLU A 167 2.37 -6.15 -3.42
CA GLU A 167 2.96 -4.82 -3.33
C GLU A 167 2.22 -3.82 -4.24
N LEU A 168 1.32 -3.05 -3.64
CA LEU A 168 0.75 -1.84 -4.24
C LEU A 168 1.66 -0.65 -3.89
N SER A 169 2.46 -0.18 -4.84
CA SER A 169 3.27 1.04 -4.63
C SER A 169 2.58 2.28 -5.21
N TRP A 170 2.61 3.38 -4.44
CA TRP A 170 2.10 4.67 -4.89
C TRP A 170 2.81 5.16 -6.15
N ASP A 171 4.13 4.97 -6.23
CA ASP A 171 4.94 5.35 -7.39
C ASP A 171 4.51 4.61 -8.67
N ARG A 172 4.11 3.34 -8.55
CA ARG A 172 3.59 2.56 -9.69
C ARG A 172 2.21 3.07 -10.12
N MET A 173 1.36 3.43 -9.17
CA MET A 173 0.05 4.03 -9.45
C MET A 173 0.20 5.37 -10.18
N GLU A 174 1.12 6.21 -9.72
CA GLU A 174 1.46 7.48 -10.37
C GLU A 174 1.99 7.25 -11.79
N THR A 175 2.90 6.29 -11.97
CA THR A 175 3.44 5.90 -13.29
C THR A 175 2.34 5.46 -14.24
N LEU A 176 1.45 4.55 -13.81
CA LEU A 176 0.33 4.06 -14.61
C LEU A 176 -0.65 5.18 -14.98
N THR A 177 -0.94 6.08 -14.03
CA THR A 177 -1.79 7.26 -14.28
C THR A 177 -1.16 8.19 -15.32
N GLY A 178 0.14 8.47 -15.18
CA GLY A 178 0.89 9.27 -16.13
C GLY A 178 0.93 8.65 -17.53
N MET A 179 1.09 7.33 -17.63
CA MET A 179 1.05 6.60 -18.90
C MET A 179 -0.33 6.67 -19.56
N ALA A 180 -1.40 6.49 -18.78
CA ALA A 180 -2.77 6.60 -19.27
C ALA A 180 -3.10 7.99 -19.82
N TRP A 181 -2.57 9.05 -19.19
CA TRP A 181 -2.78 10.44 -19.62
C TRP A 181 -1.91 10.84 -20.82
N SER A 182 -0.65 10.41 -20.84
CA SER A 182 0.31 10.79 -21.88
C SER A 182 0.29 9.89 -23.11
N HIS A 183 -0.48 8.79 -23.09
CA HIS A 183 -0.46 7.72 -24.09
C HIS A 183 0.95 7.14 -24.33
N ASN A 184 1.83 7.28 -23.34
CA ASN A 184 3.21 6.82 -23.42
C ASN A 184 3.30 5.39 -22.88
N ILE A 185 2.80 4.44 -23.67
CA ILE A 185 2.78 3.00 -23.39
C ILE A 185 3.83 2.35 -24.28
N ILE A 186 4.61 1.42 -23.73
CA ILE A 186 5.66 0.73 -24.49
C ILE A 186 4.95 -0.27 -25.43
N PRO A 187 5.34 -0.38 -26.71
CA PRO A 187 4.81 -1.44 -27.57
C PRO A 187 5.17 -2.83 -27.03
N LEU A 188 4.28 -3.81 -27.16
CA LEU A 188 4.48 -5.16 -26.61
C LEU A 188 5.76 -5.84 -27.15
N ASP A 189 6.10 -5.59 -28.41
CA ASP A 189 7.30 -6.08 -29.09
C ASP A 189 8.60 -5.44 -28.59
N GLU A 190 8.51 -4.24 -28.01
CA GLU A 190 9.64 -3.53 -27.40
C GLU A 190 9.73 -3.74 -25.88
N LEU A 191 8.65 -4.19 -25.25
CA LEU A 191 8.51 -4.24 -23.79
C LEU A 191 9.62 -5.09 -23.16
N ASP A 192 9.90 -6.26 -23.71
CA ASP A 192 10.92 -7.19 -23.19
C ASP A 192 12.35 -6.61 -23.23
N ALA A 193 12.64 -5.82 -24.27
CA ALA A 193 13.95 -5.17 -24.45
C ALA A 193 14.13 -3.91 -23.59
N THR A 194 13.04 -3.39 -23.01
CA THR A 194 13.02 -2.11 -22.30
C THR A 194 13.29 -2.25 -20.80
N PHE A 195 13.33 -3.48 -20.26
CA PHE A 195 13.66 -3.71 -18.86
C PHE A 195 15.10 -3.23 -18.58
N PRO A 196 15.28 -2.20 -17.73
CA PRO A 196 16.61 -1.75 -17.38
C PRO A 196 17.32 -2.84 -16.57
N ARG A 197 18.65 -2.87 -16.67
CA ARG A 197 19.50 -3.71 -15.81
C ARG A 197 19.46 -3.28 -14.33
N ASP A 198 18.78 -2.17 -14.01
CA ASP A 198 18.64 -1.60 -12.67
C ASP A 198 17.16 -1.27 -12.32
N GLU A 199 16.63 -1.79 -11.19
CA GLU A 199 15.17 -1.91 -11.02
C GLU A 199 14.35 -0.71 -10.53
N LEU A 200 14.79 0.20 -9.66
CA LEU A 200 13.84 1.16 -9.06
C LEU A 200 14.43 2.53 -8.72
N PRO A 201 13.70 3.66 -8.92
CA PRO A 201 12.34 3.86 -9.50
C PRO A 201 12.32 4.90 -10.68
N ALA A 202 11.47 4.89 -11.71
CA ALA A 202 10.31 4.11 -12.10
C ALA A 202 10.52 3.63 -13.56
N SER A 203 10.77 2.33 -13.76
CA SER A 203 10.74 1.79 -15.12
C SER A 203 9.28 1.54 -15.49
N ARG A 204 8.83 2.26 -16.52
CA ARG A 204 7.52 2.08 -17.15
C ARG A 204 7.27 0.62 -17.52
N ALA A 205 8.30 -0.13 -17.88
CA ALA A 205 8.19 -1.55 -18.24
C ALA A 205 7.70 -2.41 -17.05
N TYR A 206 8.18 -2.18 -15.82
CA TYR A 206 7.66 -2.92 -14.64
C TYR A 206 6.22 -2.56 -14.32
N ALA A 207 5.86 -1.27 -14.40
CA ALA A 207 4.50 -0.82 -14.18
C ALA A 207 3.54 -1.41 -15.22
N GLU A 208 3.95 -1.38 -16.49
CA GLU A 208 3.22 -1.94 -17.62
C GLU A 208 3.05 -3.45 -17.52
N ALA A 209 4.13 -4.18 -17.23
CA ALA A 209 4.11 -5.62 -17.00
C ALA A 209 3.16 -6.02 -15.87
N TYR A 210 3.23 -5.32 -14.73
CA TYR A 210 2.34 -5.55 -13.61
C TYR A 210 0.87 -5.39 -14.00
N ASP A 211 0.51 -4.27 -14.65
CA ASP A 211 -0.90 -4.00 -14.96
C ASP A 211 -1.41 -4.86 -16.11
N PHE A 212 -0.58 -5.15 -17.12
CA PHE A 212 -0.94 -6.02 -18.25
C PHE A 212 -1.11 -7.48 -17.81
N VAL A 213 -0.17 -8.04 -17.03
CA VAL A 213 -0.34 -9.40 -16.45
C VAL A 213 -1.53 -9.42 -15.50
N GLY A 214 -1.73 -8.34 -14.73
CA GLY A 214 -2.91 -8.17 -13.88
C GLY A 214 -4.21 -8.24 -14.68
N TYR A 215 -4.27 -7.54 -15.81
CA TYR A 215 -5.38 -7.60 -16.77
C TYR A 215 -5.59 -9.02 -17.29
N LEU A 216 -4.54 -9.68 -17.82
CA LEU A 216 -4.64 -11.06 -18.31
C LEU A 216 -5.15 -12.01 -17.23
N SER A 217 -4.73 -11.82 -15.98
CA SER A 217 -5.13 -12.68 -14.86
C SER A 217 -6.59 -12.54 -14.46
N ARG A 218 -7.25 -11.42 -14.78
CA ARG A 218 -8.67 -11.17 -14.51
C ARG A 218 -9.52 -11.20 -15.78
N ARG A 219 -8.93 -11.58 -16.91
CA ARG A 219 -9.58 -11.58 -18.22
C ARG A 219 -10.25 -12.92 -18.47
N GLY A 220 -11.56 -12.90 -18.68
CA GLY A 220 -12.35 -14.06 -19.11
C GLY A 220 -11.95 -14.57 -20.49
N ARG A 221 -12.58 -15.66 -20.95
CA ARG A 221 -12.26 -16.24 -22.27
C ARG A 221 -12.90 -15.45 -23.41
N TRP A 222 -14.06 -14.89 -23.17
CA TRP A 222 -14.88 -14.22 -24.18
C TRP A 222 -14.92 -12.72 -23.93
N GLU A 223 -15.38 -11.93 -24.90
CA GLU A 223 -15.42 -10.45 -24.79
C GLU A 223 -16.50 -9.92 -23.82
N ASP A 224 -16.93 -10.74 -22.86
CA ASP A 224 -17.83 -10.33 -21.78
C ASP A 224 -16.99 -9.68 -20.65
N PRO A 225 -17.14 -8.37 -20.39
CA PRO A 225 -16.38 -7.70 -19.33
C PRO A 225 -16.76 -8.15 -17.91
N SER A 226 -17.87 -8.87 -17.76
CA SER A 226 -18.30 -9.46 -16.48
C SER A 226 -17.75 -10.87 -16.24
N ASP A 227 -17.17 -11.51 -17.27
CA ASP A 227 -16.47 -12.78 -17.16
C ASP A 227 -15.02 -12.53 -16.73
N ASP A 228 -14.72 -12.76 -15.46
CA ASP A 228 -13.34 -12.77 -14.95
C ASP A 228 -12.64 -14.13 -15.19
N GLY A 229 -13.38 -15.12 -15.69
CA GLY A 229 -12.93 -16.47 -15.99
C GLY A 229 -12.39 -17.24 -14.78
N ASP A 230 -12.57 -16.74 -13.54
CA ASP A 230 -11.92 -17.24 -12.33
C ASP A 230 -10.42 -17.57 -12.54
N ARG A 231 -9.73 -16.69 -13.28
CA ARG A 231 -8.32 -16.83 -13.71
C ARG A 231 -7.99 -18.07 -14.56
N TRP A 232 -8.98 -18.91 -14.91
CA TRP A 232 -8.77 -20.11 -15.73
C TRP A 232 -8.12 -19.80 -17.09
N PRO A 233 -8.52 -18.75 -17.83
CA PRO A 233 -7.86 -18.39 -19.09
C PRO A 233 -6.36 -18.10 -18.88
N PHE A 234 -6.02 -17.38 -17.82
CA PHE A 234 -4.63 -17.09 -17.48
C PHE A 234 -3.83 -18.35 -17.14
N ARG A 235 -4.37 -19.26 -16.34
CA ARG A 235 -3.73 -20.55 -16.04
C ARG A 235 -3.53 -21.39 -17.30
N ARG A 236 -4.51 -21.37 -18.20
CA ARG A 236 -4.40 -22.01 -19.52
C ARG A 236 -3.28 -21.37 -20.35
N PHE A 237 -3.21 -20.04 -20.40
CA PHE A 237 -2.16 -19.32 -21.12
C PHE A 237 -0.76 -19.75 -20.66
N LEU A 238 -0.51 -19.75 -19.34
CA LEU A 238 0.75 -20.22 -18.76
C LEU A 238 1.05 -21.68 -19.12
N ARG A 239 0.04 -22.55 -19.07
CA ARG A 239 0.18 -23.97 -19.42
C ARG A 239 0.55 -24.19 -20.88
N GLU A 240 -0.09 -23.49 -21.81
CA GLU A 240 0.24 -23.62 -23.25
C GLU A 240 1.68 -23.14 -23.52
N ILE A 241 2.14 -22.06 -22.87
CA ILE A 241 3.55 -21.61 -22.96
C ILE A 241 4.50 -22.68 -22.41
N GLY A 242 4.17 -23.25 -21.23
CA GLY A 242 4.96 -24.33 -20.62
C GLY A 242 5.09 -25.56 -21.52
N HIS A 243 4.07 -25.85 -22.32
CA HIS A 243 4.07 -26.93 -23.32
C HIS A 243 4.74 -26.54 -24.66
N GLY A 244 5.24 -25.31 -24.79
CA GLY A 244 6.03 -24.87 -25.94
C GLY A 244 5.25 -24.14 -27.03
N ALA A 245 4.00 -23.73 -26.79
CA ALA A 245 3.32 -22.80 -27.68
C ALA A 245 4.00 -21.42 -27.64
N ASP A 246 4.04 -20.74 -28.78
CA ASP A 246 4.38 -19.32 -28.80
C ASP A 246 3.29 -18.48 -28.10
N LEU A 247 3.64 -17.23 -27.74
CA LEU A 247 2.77 -16.37 -26.93
C LEU A 247 1.42 -16.07 -27.61
N ASP A 248 1.42 -15.78 -28.92
CA ASP A 248 0.17 -15.50 -29.64
C ASP A 248 -0.72 -16.73 -29.74
N ARG A 249 -0.12 -17.90 -29.97
CA ARG A 249 -0.84 -19.17 -29.99
C ARG A 249 -1.42 -19.52 -28.63
N ALA A 250 -0.63 -19.39 -27.56
CA ALA A 250 -1.07 -19.59 -26.19
C ALA A 250 -2.22 -18.65 -25.84
N ALA A 251 -2.10 -17.37 -26.18
CA ALA A 251 -3.15 -16.37 -25.95
C ALA A 251 -4.44 -16.71 -26.70
N THR A 252 -4.32 -17.13 -27.96
CA THR A 252 -5.48 -17.52 -28.78
C THR A 252 -6.21 -18.72 -28.19
N LEU A 253 -5.48 -19.72 -27.68
CA LEU A 253 -6.07 -20.90 -27.04
C LEU A 253 -6.77 -20.56 -25.71
N ALA A 254 -6.16 -19.68 -24.93
CA ALA A 254 -6.61 -19.25 -23.61
C ALA A 254 -7.78 -18.26 -23.67
N PHE A 255 -7.60 -17.15 -24.37
CA PHE A 255 -8.47 -15.97 -24.39
C PHE A 255 -9.21 -15.77 -25.73
N GLY A 256 -9.00 -16.66 -26.71
CA GLY A 256 -9.65 -16.54 -28.02
C GLY A 256 -9.10 -15.42 -28.93
N LYS A 257 -8.10 -14.66 -28.48
CA LYS A 257 -7.46 -13.57 -29.21
C LYS A 257 -5.93 -13.73 -29.17
N PRO A 258 -5.22 -13.28 -30.21
CA PRO A 258 -3.76 -13.18 -30.16
C PRO A 258 -3.34 -12.12 -29.11
N LEU A 259 -2.08 -12.21 -28.64
CA LEU A 259 -1.60 -11.42 -27.51
C LEU A 259 -1.58 -9.92 -27.83
N HIS A 260 -1.24 -9.53 -29.05
CA HIS A 260 -1.27 -8.12 -29.47
C HIS A 260 -2.68 -7.51 -29.38
N ALA A 261 -3.73 -8.27 -29.73
CA ALA A 261 -5.10 -7.80 -29.64
C ALA A 261 -5.55 -7.65 -28.18
N LEU A 262 -5.10 -8.53 -27.28
CA LEU A 262 -5.31 -8.39 -25.83
C LEU A 262 -4.56 -7.17 -25.27
N PHE A 263 -3.36 -6.91 -25.78
CA PHE A 263 -2.56 -5.75 -25.40
C PHE A 263 -3.23 -4.43 -25.83
N ASP A 264 -3.81 -4.39 -27.03
CA ASP A 264 -4.60 -3.25 -27.51
C ASP A 264 -5.89 -3.05 -26.68
N GLU A 265 -6.55 -4.13 -26.30
CA GLU A 265 -7.73 -4.10 -25.44
C GLU A 265 -7.38 -3.54 -24.05
N TRP A 266 -6.32 -4.07 -23.43
CA TRP A 266 -5.78 -3.57 -22.17
C TRP A 266 -5.41 -2.08 -22.23
N ARG A 267 -4.77 -1.64 -23.32
CA ARG A 267 -4.42 -0.23 -23.52
C ARG A 267 -5.65 0.69 -23.50
N GLY A 268 -6.76 0.24 -24.10
CA GLY A 268 -8.04 0.95 -24.03
C GLY A 268 -8.63 1.01 -22.62
N ASP A 269 -8.59 -0.10 -21.90
CA ASP A 269 -9.04 -0.21 -20.51
C ASP A 269 -8.22 0.66 -19.53
N LEU A 270 -6.89 0.72 -19.72
CA LEU A 270 -5.99 1.54 -18.91
C LEU A 270 -6.42 3.01 -18.93
N GLY A 271 -6.75 3.54 -20.12
CA GLY A 271 -7.31 4.88 -20.25
C GLY A 271 -8.59 5.05 -19.43
N GLY A 272 -9.54 4.13 -19.56
CA GLY A 272 -10.82 4.18 -18.84
C GLY A 272 -10.67 4.18 -17.31
N ARG A 273 -9.86 3.27 -16.76
CA ARG A 273 -9.65 3.14 -15.30
C ARG A 273 -8.96 4.36 -14.69
N TYR A 274 -7.93 4.88 -15.35
CA TYR A 274 -7.05 5.89 -14.76
C TYR A 274 -7.44 7.34 -15.11
N LEU A 275 -8.12 7.58 -16.24
CA LEU A 275 -8.63 8.92 -16.58
C LEU A 275 -9.84 9.33 -15.70
N LEU A 276 -10.63 8.37 -15.24
CA LEU A 276 -11.83 8.62 -14.41
C LEU A 276 -11.52 8.81 -12.92
N MET A 277 -10.38 8.32 -12.43
CA MET A 277 -9.96 8.45 -11.03
C MET A 277 -9.89 9.91 -10.54
N PRO A 278 -9.25 10.87 -11.25
CA PRO A 278 -9.26 12.28 -10.84
C PRO A 278 -10.65 12.93 -10.86
N LEU A 279 -11.57 12.50 -11.74
CA LEU A 279 -12.95 12.99 -11.77
C LEU A 279 -13.72 12.60 -10.49
N GLY A 280 -13.52 11.38 -9.99
CA GLY A 280 -14.11 10.94 -8.72
C GLY A 280 -13.58 11.74 -7.52
N LEU A 281 -12.28 12.01 -7.48
CA LEU A 281 -11.65 12.82 -6.43
C LEU A 281 -12.16 14.26 -6.44
N LEU A 282 -12.29 14.89 -7.61
CA LEU A 282 -12.87 16.23 -7.75
C LEU A 282 -14.32 16.28 -7.23
N GLY A 283 -15.11 15.24 -7.50
CA GLY A 283 -16.46 15.09 -6.94
C GLY A 283 -16.44 15.01 -5.41
N ALA A 284 -15.52 14.24 -4.81
CA ALA A 284 -15.38 14.16 -3.37
C ALA A 284 -14.96 15.50 -2.74
N PHE A 285 -14.01 16.22 -3.36
CA PHE A 285 -13.63 17.57 -2.93
C PHE A 285 -14.79 18.55 -3.00
N ALA A 286 -15.63 18.48 -4.03
CA ALA A 286 -16.83 19.32 -4.14
C ALA A 286 -17.81 19.04 -2.96
N TRP A 287 -18.01 17.78 -2.59
CA TRP A 287 -18.83 17.43 -1.42
C TRP A 287 -18.25 17.91 -0.10
N ILE A 288 -16.94 17.76 0.10
CA ILE A 288 -16.24 18.30 1.29
C ILE A 288 -16.40 19.82 1.35
N LEU A 289 -16.23 20.51 0.22
CA LEU A 289 -16.41 21.96 0.12
C LEU A 289 -17.85 22.36 0.44
N CYS A 290 -18.85 21.66 -0.12
CA CYS A 290 -20.26 21.87 0.21
C CYS A 290 -20.53 21.69 1.71
N ALA A 291 -20.01 20.63 2.34
CA ALA A 291 -20.16 20.38 3.77
C ALA A 291 -19.52 21.49 4.62
N LEU A 292 -18.32 21.95 4.25
CA LEU A 292 -17.65 23.08 4.90
C LEU A 292 -18.46 24.38 4.78
N LEU A 293 -18.98 24.69 3.60
CA LEU A 293 -19.80 25.89 3.37
C LEU A 293 -21.11 25.83 4.16
N LEU A 294 -21.77 24.67 4.21
CA LEU A 294 -22.97 24.46 5.04
C LEU A 294 -22.67 24.61 6.53
N GLY A 295 -21.56 24.03 7.01
CA GLY A 295 -21.09 24.19 8.39
C GLY A 295 -20.81 25.65 8.74
N LEU A 296 -20.16 26.39 7.82
CA LEU A 296 -19.87 27.81 7.98
C LEU A 296 -21.15 28.66 7.98
N ALA A 297 -22.10 28.37 7.09
CA ALA A 297 -23.40 29.02 7.02
C ALA A 297 -24.22 28.77 8.30
N TRP A 298 -24.25 27.53 8.79
CA TRP A 298 -24.88 27.17 10.06
C TRP A 298 -24.23 27.88 11.24
N TRP A 299 -22.90 27.92 11.30
CA TRP A 299 -22.17 28.62 12.36
C TRP A 299 -22.46 30.13 12.35
N ARG A 300 -22.46 30.76 11.17
CA ARG A 300 -22.85 32.17 11.00
C ARG A 300 -24.29 32.40 11.45
N ARG A 301 -25.23 31.55 11.03
CA ARG A 301 -26.64 31.63 11.41
C ARG A 301 -26.83 31.45 12.92
N ARG A 302 -26.13 30.51 13.55
CA ARG A 302 -26.16 30.29 15.00
C ARG A 302 -25.64 31.49 15.76
N ARG A 303 -24.55 32.13 15.29
CA ARG A 303 -24.00 33.35 15.91
C ARG A 303 -24.96 34.54 15.78
N GLN A 304 -25.62 34.70 14.62
CA GLN A 304 -26.64 35.73 14.42
C GLN A 304 -27.87 35.50 15.29
N ASN A 305 -28.37 34.26 15.38
CA ASN A 305 -29.51 33.92 16.23
C ASN A 305 -29.21 34.16 17.71
N ARG A 306 -28.00 33.84 18.18
CA ARG A 306 -27.57 34.17 19.55
C ARG A 306 -27.56 35.68 19.83
N ARG A 307 -27.14 36.49 18.84
CA ARG A 307 -27.20 37.96 18.96
C ARG A 307 -28.63 38.48 19.01
N ARG A 308 -29.54 37.94 18.19
CA ARG A 308 -30.96 38.30 18.20
C ARG A 308 -31.65 37.91 19.52
N LEU A 309 -31.39 36.71 20.03
CA LEU A 309 -31.90 36.27 21.34
C LEU A 309 -31.38 37.16 22.47
N ALA A 310 -30.09 37.51 22.47
CA ALA A 310 -29.53 38.43 23.46
C ALA A 310 -30.15 39.85 23.40
N GLN A 311 -30.55 40.31 22.21
CA GLN A 311 -31.29 41.57 22.05
C GLN A 311 -32.70 41.48 22.62
N TRP A 312 -33.43 40.39 22.34
CA TRP A 312 -34.76 40.15 22.91
C TRP A 312 -34.73 40.00 24.44
N ASP A 313 -33.73 39.28 24.99
CA ASP A 313 -33.54 39.16 26.45
C ASP A 313 -33.30 40.52 27.10
N LEU A 314 -32.54 41.42 26.44
CA LEU A 314 -32.29 42.77 26.93
C LEU A 314 -33.56 43.62 26.89
N GLU A 315 -34.29 43.59 25.77
CA GLU A 315 -35.57 44.30 25.61
C GLU A 315 -36.62 43.82 26.63
N GLU A 316 -36.69 42.50 26.90
CA GLU A 316 -37.63 41.94 27.86
C GLU A 316 -37.26 42.31 29.30
N ARG A 317 -35.97 42.30 29.66
CA ARG A 317 -35.50 42.80 30.96
C ARG A 317 -35.81 44.28 31.14
N LEU A 318 -35.59 45.08 30.10
CA LEU A 318 -35.91 46.51 30.12
C LEU A 318 -37.42 46.72 30.27
N ARG A 319 -38.27 46.00 29.52
CA ARG A 319 -39.73 46.03 29.67
C ARG A 319 -40.18 45.66 31.08
N ARG A 320 -39.72 44.53 31.63
CA ARG A 320 -40.05 44.10 33.00
C ARG A 320 -39.58 45.10 34.07
N SER A 321 -38.44 45.77 33.87
CA SER A 321 -37.97 46.84 34.77
C SER A 321 -38.72 48.16 34.61
N SER A 322 -39.36 48.38 33.45
CA SER A 322 -40.13 49.58 33.13
C SER A 322 -41.62 49.43 33.44
N GLU A 323 -42.09 48.22 33.74
CA GLU A 323 -43.44 47.98 34.25
C GLU A 323 -43.50 48.33 35.75
N PRO A 324 -44.17 49.42 36.16
CA PRO A 324 -44.44 49.67 37.57
C PRO A 324 -45.39 48.57 38.06
N GLY A 325 -45.08 48.00 39.24
CA GLY A 325 -45.73 46.81 39.80
C GLY A 325 -47.19 46.66 39.41
N SER A 326 -47.48 45.63 38.59
CA SER A 326 -48.84 45.34 38.15
C SER A 326 -49.71 45.10 39.38
N GLN A 327 -50.57 46.08 39.69
CA GLN A 327 -51.74 45.84 40.51
C GLN A 327 -52.46 44.62 39.93
N VAL A 328 -52.54 43.55 40.72
CA VAL A 328 -53.40 42.41 40.41
C VAL A 328 -54.82 42.95 40.43
N ASN A 329 -55.32 43.34 39.26
CA ASN A 329 -56.71 43.68 39.09
C ASN A 329 -57.46 42.36 38.96
N VAL A 330 -57.86 41.79 40.10
CA VAL A 330 -58.76 40.63 40.11
C VAL A 330 -60.07 41.11 39.50
N PRO A 331 -60.52 40.58 38.34
CA PRO A 331 -61.83 40.94 37.81
C PRO A 331 -62.91 40.59 38.84
N PRO A 332 -63.97 41.39 39.00
CA PRO A 332 -65.08 41.02 39.88
C PRO A 332 -65.62 39.65 39.45
N TYR A 333 -65.82 38.75 40.41
CA TYR A 333 -66.40 37.42 40.16
C TYR A 333 -67.73 37.57 39.42
N VAL A 334 -67.83 37.00 38.22
CA VAL A 334 -69.07 36.92 37.44
C VAL A 334 -69.52 35.46 37.49
N PRO A 335 -70.63 35.12 38.18
CA PRO A 335 -71.17 33.76 38.15
C PRO A 335 -71.65 33.41 36.74
N TRP A 336 -71.48 32.16 36.32
CA TRP A 336 -72.04 31.69 35.06
C TRP A 336 -73.57 31.57 35.15
N PRO A 337 -74.33 31.81 34.07
CA PRO A 337 -75.79 31.69 34.11
C PRO A 337 -76.19 30.23 34.43
N GLY A 338 -76.64 29.98 35.67
CA GLY A 338 -76.97 28.65 36.19
C GLY A 338 -76.25 28.26 37.49
N GLU A 339 -75.23 29.01 37.91
CA GLU A 339 -74.60 28.87 39.23
C GLU A 339 -75.42 29.64 40.28
N ASP A 340 -76.02 28.93 41.25
CA ASP A 340 -76.55 29.52 42.47
C ASP A 340 -75.39 29.83 43.43
N PRO A 341 -75.06 31.11 43.69
CA PRO A 341 -73.89 31.50 44.49
C PRO A 341 -73.99 31.11 45.98
N LEU A 342 -75.11 30.53 46.43
CA LEU A 342 -75.32 30.07 47.81
C LEU A 342 -75.60 28.55 47.92
N GLY A 343 -75.38 27.79 46.83
CA GLY A 343 -75.78 26.39 46.72
C GLY A 343 -74.75 25.31 47.08
N HIS A 344 -73.51 25.65 47.44
CA HIS A 344 -72.50 24.64 47.79
C HIS A 344 -71.73 25.00 49.06
N GLU A 345 -71.96 24.22 50.12
CA GLU A 345 -71.07 24.14 51.27
C GLU A 345 -69.70 23.59 50.82
N PRO A 346 -68.57 24.12 51.36
CA PRO A 346 -67.24 23.70 50.92
C PRO A 346 -66.93 22.26 51.33
N GLU A 347 -66.58 21.42 50.36
CA GLU A 347 -65.93 20.13 50.61
C GLU A 347 -64.50 20.38 51.14
N ASP A 348 -64.19 19.70 52.24
CA ASP A 348 -63.05 19.91 53.15
C ASP A 348 -61.69 19.43 52.59
N ASP A 349 -61.53 19.38 51.27
CA ASP A 349 -60.33 18.81 50.61
C ASP A 349 -59.37 19.89 50.05
N ASP A 350 -59.75 21.17 50.07
CA ASP A 350 -58.88 22.30 49.75
C ASP A 350 -58.04 22.76 50.96
N ARG A 351 -57.32 21.82 51.58
CA ARG A 351 -56.19 22.13 52.48
C ARG A 351 -54.89 21.55 51.94
N PRO A 352 -54.01 22.39 51.38
CA PRO A 352 -52.71 21.95 50.88
C PRO A 352 -51.83 21.48 52.04
N THR A 353 -51.58 20.17 52.08
CA THR A 353 -50.62 19.56 53.00
C THR A 353 -49.20 19.75 52.48
N GLY A 354 -48.52 20.78 53.00
CA GLY A 354 -47.10 20.69 53.32
C GLY A 354 -46.07 21.18 52.30
N GLY A 355 -45.60 22.42 52.52
CA GLY A 355 -44.19 22.83 52.39
C GLY A 355 -43.76 23.40 51.03
N PRO A 356 -42.95 24.49 51.00
CA PRO A 356 -41.65 24.52 51.70
C PRO A 356 -41.40 25.77 52.59
N ARG A 357 -40.65 25.55 53.68
CA ARG A 357 -40.06 26.59 54.54
C ARG A 357 -38.89 27.27 53.83
N TRP A 358 -38.81 28.59 53.93
CA TRP A 358 -37.67 29.40 53.48
C TRP A 358 -36.56 29.50 54.55
N ILE A 359 -35.31 29.44 54.06
CA ILE A 359 -34.08 30.19 54.43
C ILE A 359 -33.56 30.08 55.87
N ASN A 360 -32.43 29.37 56.03
CA ASN A 360 -31.10 29.93 56.37
C ASN A 360 -30.05 28.81 56.43
#